data_AF-A0A9Q8HSU2-F1
#
_entry.id   AF-A0A9Q8HSU2-F1
#
_cell.length_a   1.000
_cell.length_b   1.000
_cell.length_c   1.000
_cell.angle_alpha   90.00
_cell.angle_beta   90.00
_cell.angle_gamma   90.00
#
_symmetry.space_group_name_H-M   'P 1'
#
loop_
_entity.id
_entity.type
_entity.pdbx_description
1 polymer ?
#
loop_
_entity_poly.entity_id
_entity_poly.type
_entity_poly.pdbx_seq_one_letter_code
_entity_poly.pdbx_strand_id
1 'polypeptide(L)'
;MKKEITVAKDSASTVLNVAGKDNTVRRVTGVANGTQAGDAVNKQQLDGVKSVADSAKATADGNKTTITTLQAADTLNVKYTTAAKDTVALGGNGGSKISNLKAGTADSDAANVGQLNRAVSTATTTITNNINNGTLGLVRDDKTLITVAKDSSTATVSLLGANGLKRKLSGLADGTISETSDEAVTGAQFKKFQAEVEKTLANGGTGGTGTAADPNMVTYDFGSDKSVLTFNADKTKGSGDGSLLKGVKDGVDKTDAVNKGQLDGVKAIADNAKTTADNAKTTADNAKTTADEAKDIASNLKDGVDGLQGVIGTAGKDGLNGKGGAAGQDGLNGKDAISQIVDIRQGEAGTVVYTDANGNRLSVEDGKYYQRAADGSADKSKEVAANAVRLSAVNADGTTTAPTVLGNLADGKLAADSKEAVTGGQLFTVKTTADNAKTTADNAKTTADNAKTTADEAKDIASNLKDGVDGLQGVIGTAGKDGLNGKGGAAG
;
A
#
# COMPACT_ATOMS: atom_id res chain seq x y z
N MET A 1 -65.71 106.24 -162.94
CA MET A 1 -64.25 106.50 -162.87
C MET A 1 -64.00 107.51 -161.77
N LYS A 2 -63.22 107.19 -160.73
CA LYS A 2 -62.70 108.24 -159.83
C LYS A 2 -61.45 108.82 -160.51
N LYS A 3 -61.43 110.12 -160.83
CA LYS A 3 -60.25 110.82 -161.37
C LYS A 3 -59.25 111.04 -160.23
N GLU A 4 -57.99 110.68 -160.45
CA GLU A 4 -56.90 110.98 -159.52
C GLU A 4 -56.59 112.48 -159.58
N ILE A 5 -56.46 113.13 -158.42
CA ILE A 5 -56.06 114.55 -158.34
C ILE A 5 -54.58 114.56 -157.96
N THR A 6 -53.72 114.94 -158.89
CA THR A 6 -52.29 115.13 -158.63
C THR A 6 -52.04 116.57 -158.21
N VAL A 7 -51.46 116.78 -157.03
CA VAL A 7 -51.08 118.11 -156.54
C VAL A 7 -49.60 118.34 -156.86
N ALA A 8 -49.30 119.41 -157.61
CA ALA A 8 -47.95 119.88 -157.94
C ALA A 8 -47.01 118.86 -158.65
N LYS A 9 -47.55 118.01 -159.54
CA LYS A 9 -46.81 116.95 -160.25
C LYS A 9 -45.55 117.42 -161.01
N ASP A 10 -45.58 118.62 -161.57
CA ASP A 10 -44.49 119.17 -162.39
C ASP A 10 -43.55 120.11 -161.61
N SER A 11 -43.70 120.19 -160.29
CA SER A 11 -42.84 121.00 -159.43
C SER A 11 -41.63 120.21 -158.94
N ALA A 12 -40.45 120.82 -158.97
CA ALA A 12 -39.23 120.27 -158.34
C ALA A 12 -39.22 120.40 -156.80
N SER A 13 -40.29 120.95 -156.20
CA SER A 13 -40.38 121.12 -154.73
C SER A 13 -40.49 119.77 -154.03
N THR A 14 -39.65 119.55 -153.01
CA THR A 14 -39.71 118.36 -152.14
C THR A 14 -40.68 118.52 -150.96
N VAL A 15 -41.27 119.71 -150.81
CA VAL A 15 -42.14 120.06 -149.68
C VAL A 15 -43.48 120.58 -150.18
N LEU A 16 -44.55 119.96 -149.70
CA LEU A 16 -45.90 120.49 -149.77
C LEU A 16 -46.23 121.17 -148.44
N ASN A 17 -46.31 122.51 -148.43
CA ASN A 17 -46.65 123.26 -147.21
C ASN A 17 -48.17 123.48 -147.12
N VAL A 18 -48.78 122.96 -146.06
CA VAL A 18 -50.24 123.07 -145.80
C VAL A 18 -50.58 123.95 -144.59
N ALA A 19 -49.58 124.68 -144.05
CA ALA A 19 -49.73 125.47 -142.84
C ALA A 19 -50.71 126.64 -142.96
N GLY A 20 -51.28 127.03 -141.83
CA GLY A 20 -52.14 128.20 -141.71
C GLY A 20 -51.39 129.52 -141.76
N LYS A 21 -52.17 130.60 -141.63
CA LYS A 21 -51.60 131.93 -141.40
C LYS A 21 -50.68 131.83 -140.18
N ASP A 22 -49.49 132.40 -140.31
CA ASP A 22 -48.42 132.41 -139.30
C ASP A 22 -47.87 131.00 -138.94
N ASN A 23 -47.84 130.08 -139.91
CA ASN A 23 -47.31 128.71 -139.78
C ASN A 23 -48.02 127.84 -138.73
N THR A 24 -49.28 128.15 -138.42
CA THR A 24 -50.09 127.32 -137.52
C THR A 24 -50.35 125.93 -138.11
N VAL A 25 -50.25 124.89 -137.28
CA VAL A 25 -50.46 123.50 -137.70
C VAL A 25 -51.93 123.26 -138.08
N ARG A 26 -52.17 122.56 -139.19
CA ARG A 26 -53.51 122.12 -139.63
C ARG A 26 -53.61 120.61 -139.64
N ARG A 27 -54.81 120.09 -139.38
CA ARG A 27 -55.13 118.67 -139.61
C ARG A 27 -55.37 118.44 -141.09
N VAL A 28 -54.83 117.35 -141.63
CA VAL A 28 -55.23 116.81 -142.92
C VAL A 28 -56.30 115.75 -142.67
N THR A 29 -57.53 115.98 -143.15
CA THR A 29 -58.68 115.08 -142.96
C THR A 29 -59.02 114.34 -144.24
N GLY A 30 -59.71 113.19 -144.14
CA GLY A 30 -60.08 112.37 -145.30
C GLY A 30 -58.96 111.46 -145.83
N VAL A 31 -57.85 111.31 -145.10
CA VAL A 31 -56.74 110.42 -145.46
C VAL A 31 -57.18 108.96 -145.30
N ALA A 32 -57.23 108.22 -146.42
CA ALA A 32 -57.48 106.78 -146.43
C ALA A 32 -56.30 106.01 -145.79
N ASN A 33 -56.49 104.73 -145.46
CA ASN A 33 -55.40 103.90 -144.94
C ASN A 33 -54.29 103.78 -146.00
N GLY A 34 -53.06 104.09 -145.62
CA GLY A 34 -51.89 103.82 -146.45
C GLY A 34 -51.70 102.32 -146.64
N THR A 35 -51.40 101.89 -147.86
CA THR A 35 -51.21 100.47 -148.23
C THR A 35 -49.85 100.20 -148.84
N GLN A 36 -49.18 101.22 -149.35
CA GLN A 36 -47.85 101.15 -149.97
C GLN A 36 -46.80 101.86 -149.10
N ALA A 37 -45.53 101.50 -149.30
CA ALA A 37 -44.43 102.23 -148.69
C ALA A 37 -44.39 103.67 -149.23
N GLY A 38 -44.35 104.66 -148.33
CA GLY A 38 -44.39 106.08 -148.68
C GLY A 38 -45.79 106.72 -148.60
N ASP A 39 -46.85 105.94 -148.44
CA ASP A 39 -48.19 106.49 -148.14
C ASP A 39 -48.20 107.18 -146.77
N ALA A 40 -49.00 108.24 -146.63
CA ALA A 40 -49.27 108.85 -145.34
C ALA A 40 -50.13 107.90 -144.47
N VAL A 41 -49.77 107.75 -143.19
CA VAL A 41 -50.57 107.00 -142.22
C VAL A 41 -51.63 107.90 -141.59
N ASN A 42 -52.84 107.39 -141.47
CA ASN A 42 -53.90 108.08 -140.73
C ASN A 42 -53.91 107.66 -139.25
N LYS A 43 -54.72 108.33 -138.44
CA LYS A 43 -54.82 108.06 -137.00
C LYS A 43 -55.27 106.62 -136.71
N GLN A 44 -56.11 106.01 -137.54
CA GLN A 44 -56.58 104.64 -137.34
C GLN A 44 -55.43 103.62 -137.42
N GLN A 45 -54.51 103.76 -138.39
CA GLN A 45 -53.35 102.87 -138.50
C GLN A 45 -52.42 103.02 -137.29
N LEU A 46 -52.18 104.26 -136.85
CA LEU A 46 -51.36 104.54 -135.66
C LEU A 46 -52.02 104.00 -134.38
N ASP A 47 -53.33 104.18 -134.22
CA ASP A 47 -54.11 103.63 -133.10
C ASP A 47 -54.06 102.09 -133.09
N GLY A 48 -54.08 101.45 -134.27
CA GLY A 48 -53.91 100.01 -134.42
C GLY A 48 -52.55 99.52 -133.93
N VAL A 49 -51.46 100.19 -134.34
CA VAL A 49 -50.10 99.91 -133.84
C VAL A 49 -50.04 100.12 -132.31
N LYS A 50 -50.60 101.21 -131.80
CA LYS A 50 -50.67 101.47 -130.36
C LYS A 50 -51.42 100.36 -129.62
N SER A 51 -52.54 99.87 -130.15
CA SER A 51 -53.31 98.78 -129.55
C SER A 51 -52.51 97.48 -129.45
N VAL A 52 -51.72 97.15 -130.49
CA VAL A 52 -50.80 95.99 -130.45
C VAL A 52 -49.70 96.21 -129.40
N ALA A 53 -49.09 97.39 -129.35
CA ALA A 53 -48.05 97.71 -128.38
C ALA A 53 -48.58 97.67 -126.93
N ASP A 54 -49.77 98.23 -126.69
CA ASP A 54 -50.46 98.17 -125.39
C ASP A 54 -50.76 96.72 -125.00
N SER A 55 -51.18 95.88 -125.96
CA SER A 55 -51.43 94.44 -125.73
C SER A 55 -50.15 93.69 -125.36
N ALA A 56 -49.06 93.90 -126.11
CA ALA A 56 -47.76 93.28 -125.82
C ALA A 56 -47.21 93.72 -124.46
N LYS A 57 -47.36 95.01 -124.11
CA LYS A 57 -47.03 95.53 -122.78
C LYS A 57 -47.85 94.86 -121.69
N ALA A 58 -49.16 94.73 -121.87
CA ALA A 58 -50.03 94.06 -120.92
C ALA A 58 -49.61 92.59 -120.71
N THR A 59 -49.26 91.87 -121.78
CA THR A 59 -48.70 90.50 -121.68
C THR A 59 -47.38 90.47 -120.91
N ALA A 60 -46.45 91.40 -121.19
CA ALA A 60 -45.17 91.46 -120.51
C ALA A 60 -45.32 91.79 -119.01
N ASP A 61 -46.19 92.73 -118.66
CA ASP A 61 -46.51 93.07 -117.28
C ASP A 61 -47.17 91.88 -116.56
N GLY A 62 -48.08 91.17 -117.23
CA GLY A 62 -48.67 89.93 -116.73
C GLY A 62 -47.62 88.85 -116.46
N ASN A 63 -46.74 88.58 -117.43
CA ASN A 63 -45.63 87.62 -117.27
C ASN A 63 -44.70 88.00 -116.12
N LYS A 64 -44.37 89.29 -115.97
CA LYS A 64 -43.55 89.79 -114.86
C LYS A 64 -44.20 89.48 -113.52
N THR A 65 -45.50 89.74 -113.37
CA THR A 65 -46.25 89.40 -112.16
C THR A 65 -46.21 87.90 -111.89
N THR A 66 -46.47 87.05 -112.91
CA THR A 66 -46.40 85.60 -112.76
C THR A 66 -44.99 85.13 -112.31
N ILE A 67 -43.92 85.65 -112.92
CA ILE A 67 -42.54 85.33 -112.55
C ILE A 67 -42.25 85.71 -111.10
N THR A 68 -42.65 86.91 -110.68
CA THR A 68 -42.47 87.35 -109.29
C THR A 68 -43.22 86.45 -108.30
N THR A 69 -44.45 86.04 -108.62
CA THR A 69 -45.21 85.09 -107.80
C THR A 69 -44.51 83.73 -107.71
N LEU A 70 -43.99 83.21 -108.82
CA LEU A 70 -43.25 81.95 -108.84
C LEU A 70 -41.94 82.04 -108.05
N GLN A 71 -41.20 83.13 -108.16
CA GLN A 71 -39.98 83.36 -107.38
C GLN A 71 -40.26 83.42 -105.88
N ALA A 72 -41.35 84.08 -105.47
CA ALA A 72 -41.77 84.11 -104.08
C ALA A 72 -42.14 82.70 -103.58
N ALA A 73 -42.93 81.94 -104.35
CA ALA A 73 -43.27 80.56 -104.01
C ALA A 73 -42.03 79.65 -103.93
N ASP A 74 -41.05 79.86 -104.81
CA ASP A 74 -39.82 79.08 -104.85
C ASP A 74 -38.93 79.27 -103.61
N THR A 75 -39.07 80.38 -102.86
CA THR A 75 -38.34 80.56 -101.59
C THR A 75 -38.85 79.69 -100.45
N LEU A 76 -40.05 79.10 -100.59
CA LEU A 76 -40.67 78.23 -99.58
C LEU A 76 -40.45 76.73 -99.87
N ASN A 77 -39.92 76.38 -101.04
CA ASN A 77 -39.66 75.00 -101.42
C ASN A 77 -38.44 74.43 -100.69
N VAL A 78 -38.51 73.15 -100.31
CA VAL A 78 -37.34 72.39 -99.86
C VAL A 78 -36.47 72.01 -101.07
N LYS A 79 -35.17 72.27 -100.98
CA LYS A 79 -34.23 72.09 -102.10
C LYS A 79 -33.00 71.29 -101.68
N TYR A 80 -32.42 70.59 -102.64
CA TYR A 80 -31.06 70.11 -102.51
C TYR A 80 -30.09 71.28 -102.50
N THR A 81 -29.02 71.15 -101.73
CA THR A 81 -27.97 72.18 -101.58
C THR A 81 -27.13 72.33 -102.84
N THR A 82 -26.91 71.23 -103.57
CA THR A 82 -26.12 71.20 -104.81
C THR A 82 -26.77 70.28 -105.84
N ALA A 83 -26.26 70.32 -107.08
CA ALA A 83 -26.72 69.46 -108.18
C ALA A 83 -26.48 67.96 -107.94
N ALA A 84 -25.59 67.58 -107.03
CA ALA A 84 -25.31 66.18 -106.69
C ALA A 84 -26.48 65.51 -105.92
N LYS A 85 -27.33 66.32 -105.28
CA LYS A 85 -28.51 65.87 -104.50
C LYS A 85 -28.22 65.03 -103.26
N ASP A 86 -26.99 65.08 -102.76
CA ASP A 86 -26.60 64.30 -101.57
C ASP A 86 -27.09 64.93 -100.26
N THR A 87 -27.39 66.24 -100.26
CA THR A 87 -27.75 66.98 -99.04
C THR A 87 -28.93 67.91 -99.28
N VAL A 88 -29.92 67.84 -98.39
CA VAL A 88 -31.00 68.81 -98.22
C VAL A 88 -30.70 69.66 -97.00
N ALA A 89 -30.63 70.98 -97.15
CA ALA A 89 -30.51 71.91 -96.03
C ALA A 89 -31.88 72.49 -95.69
N LEU A 90 -32.30 72.35 -94.45
CA LEU A 90 -33.52 72.96 -93.94
C LEU A 90 -33.18 74.32 -93.32
N GLY A 91 -34.01 75.33 -93.56
CA GLY A 91 -33.83 76.67 -92.98
C GLY A 91 -34.27 76.78 -91.52
N GLY A 92 -34.37 78.03 -91.04
CA GLY A 92 -34.86 78.37 -89.69
C GLY A 92 -33.75 78.50 -88.64
N ASN A 93 -33.88 79.47 -87.73
CA ASN A 93 -32.95 79.63 -86.61
C ASN A 93 -33.17 78.50 -85.59
N GLY A 94 -32.24 77.55 -85.50
CA GLY A 94 -32.38 76.34 -84.67
C GLY A 94 -32.96 75.12 -85.40
N GLY A 95 -33.15 75.19 -86.72
CA GLY A 95 -33.62 74.08 -87.57
C GLY A 95 -35.13 74.09 -87.84
N SER A 96 -35.58 73.14 -88.68
CA SER A 96 -36.98 72.99 -89.07
C SER A 96 -37.55 71.63 -88.66
N LYS A 97 -38.82 71.59 -88.26
CA LYS A 97 -39.54 70.35 -87.93
C LYS A 97 -40.07 69.68 -89.20
N ILE A 98 -39.74 68.41 -89.42
CA ILE A 98 -40.42 67.55 -90.40
C ILE A 98 -41.46 66.72 -89.66
N SER A 99 -42.74 66.95 -89.96
CA SER A 99 -43.87 66.21 -89.37
C SER A 99 -44.49 65.24 -90.37
N ASN A 100 -45.38 64.36 -89.89
CA ASN A 100 -46.04 63.33 -90.69
C ASN A 100 -45.07 62.33 -91.36
N LEU A 101 -43.91 62.11 -90.73
CA LEU A 101 -42.94 61.13 -91.19
C LEU A 101 -43.45 59.72 -90.87
N LYS A 102 -43.72 58.93 -91.92
CA LYS A 102 -44.03 57.50 -91.79
C LYS A 102 -42.84 56.78 -91.15
N ALA A 103 -43.12 55.74 -90.35
CA ALA A 103 -42.04 54.96 -89.75
C ALA A 103 -41.15 54.33 -90.82
N GLY A 104 -39.84 54.57 -90.73
CA GLY A 104 -38.84 53.98 -91.60
C GLY A 104 -38.75 52.47 -91.41
N THR A 105 -38.45 51.75 -92.48
CA THR A 105 -38.34 50.28 -92.48
C THR A 105 -37.00 49.79 -93.03
N ALA A 106 -36.37 50.55 -93.92
CA ALA A 106 -35.00 50.32 -94.38
C ALA A 106 -34.00 51.12 -93.54
N ASP A 107 -32.74 50.68 -93.52
CA ASP A 107 -31.66 51.35 -92.77
C ASP A 107 -31.41 52.80 -93.23
N SER A 108 -31.77 53.13 -94.47
CA SER A 108 -31.65 54.47 -95.05
C SER A 108 -32.89 55.35 -94.85
N ASP A 109 -33.97 54.83 -94.27
CA ASP A 109 -35.17 55.61 -94.03
C ASP A 109 -34.97 56.53 -92.82
N ALA A 110 -35.59 57.72 -92.84
CA ALA A 110 -35.61 58.58 -91.67
C ALA A 110 -36.48 57.96 -90.57
N ALA A 111 -35.94 57.88 -89.35
CA ALA A 111 -36.68 57.42 -88.19
C ALA A 111 -37.59 58.52 -87.63
N ASN A 112 -38.85 58.18 -87.35
CA ASN A 112 -39.73 59.09 -86.63
C ASN A 112 -39.58 58.94 -85.10
N VAL A 113 -40.06 59.94 -84.35
CA VAL A 113 -39.94 59.97 -82.88
C VAL A 113 -40.61 58.76 -82.21
N GLY A 114 -41.67 58.19 -82.82
CA GLY A 114 -42.32 56.98 -82.34
C GLY A 114 -41.39 55.75 -82.37
N GLN A 115 -40.56 55.61 -83.41
CA GLN A 115 -39.54 54.55 -83.47
C GLN A 115 -38.51 54.70 -82.35
N LEU A 116 -37.98 55.91 -82.16
CA LEU A 116 -37.02 56.20 -81.10
C LEU A 116 -37.61 55.91 -79.71
N ASN A 117 -38.83 56.39 -79.44
CA ASN A 117 -39.49 56.17 -78.15
C ASN A 117 -39.70 54.67 -77.86
N ARG A 118 -40.05 53.87 -78.87
CA ARG A 118 -40.18 52.40 -78.70
C ARG A 118 -38.85 51.73 -78.42
N ALA A 119 -37.78 52.12 -79.12
CA ALA A 119 -36.45 51.58 -78.89
C ALA A 119 -35.98 51.89 -77.46
N VAL A 120 -36.13 53.14 -77.04
CA VAL A 120 -35.83 53.58 -75.66
C VAL A 120 -36.68 52.82 -74.65
N SER A 121 -38.00 52.72 -74.87
CA SER A 121 -38.89 51.97 -73.98
C SER A 121 -38.48 50.51 -73.87
N THR A 122 -38.11 49.87 -74.98
CA THR A 122 -37.67 48.47 -75.00
C THR A 122 -36.38 48.28 -74.20
N ALA A 123 -35.40 49.17 -74.40
CA ALA A 123 -34.15 49.16 -73.65
C ALA A 123 -34.39 49.36 -72.14
N THR A 124 -35.21 50.35 -71.78
CA THR A 124 -35.60 50.63 -70.39
C THR A 124 -36.29 49.42 -69.78
N THR A 125 -37.30 48.84 -70.43
CA THR A 125 -37.99 47.65 -69.95
C THR A 125 -37.03 46.47 -69.79
N THR A 126 -36.13 46.24 -70.75
CA THR A 126 -35.16 45.15 -70.67
C THR A 126 -34.23 45.31 -69.47
N ILE A 127 -33.67 46.50 -69.27
CA ILE A 127 -32.80 46.80 -68.12
C ILE A 127 -33.57 46.67 -66.81
N THR A 128 -34.76 47.25 -66.72
CA THR A 128 -35.63 47.15 -65.54
C THR A 128 -35.96 45.70 -65.21
N ASN A 129 -36.32 44.90 -66.21
CA ASN A 129 -36.59 43.48 -66.02
C ASN A 129 -35.35 42.73 -65.55
N ASN A 130 -34.18 43.00 -66.13
CA ASN A 130 -32.94 42.35 -65.71
C ASN A 130 -32.55 42.73 -64.26
N ILE A 131 -32.76 43.97 -63.85
CA ILE A 131 -32.54 44.41 -62.46
C ILE A 131 -33.54 43.73 -61.52
N ASN A 132 -34.84 43.79 -61.83
CA ASN A 132 -35.89 43.20 -60.99
C ASN A 132 -35.76 41.69 -60.86
N ASN A 133 -35.31 41.03 -61.91
CA ASN A 133 -35.08 39.58 -61.92
C ASN A 133 -33.72 39.18 -61.34
N GLY A 134 -32.89 40.14 -60.92
CA GLY A 134 -31.56 39.87 -60.36
C GLY A 134 -30.57 39.27 -61.37
N THR A 135 -30.72 39.51 -62.67
CA THR A 135 -29.83 38.96 -63.71
C THR A 135 -28.72 39.93 -64.14
N LEU A 136 -28.74 41.17 -63.65
CA LEU A 136 -27.77 42.22 -63.97
C LEU A 136 -27.26 42.89 -62.68
N GLY A 137 -25.94 43.14 -62.60
CA GLY A 137 -25.29 43.78 -61.45
C GLY A 137 -24.25 42.89 -60.77
N LEU A 138 -23.83 43.25 -59.54
CA LEU A 138 -22.86 42.48 -58.75
C LEU A 138 -23.51 41.33 -57.97
N VAL A 139 -24.71 41.56 -57.44
CA VAL A 139 -25.50 40.52 -56.76
C VAL A 139 -26.48 39.97 -57.77
N ARG A 140 -26.42 38.66 -58.03
CA ARG A 140 -27.27 38.02 -59.03
C ARG A 140 -27.95 36.78 -58.47
N ASP A 141 -29.20 36.58 -58.86
CA ASP A 141 -30.01 35.41 -58.51
C ASP A 141 -30.09 34.49 -59.74
N ASP A 142 -29.42 33.34 -59.68
CA ASP A 142 -29.49 32.32 -60.74
C ASP A 142 -30.65 31.34 -60.55
N LYS A 143 -31.59 31.64 -59.62
CA LYS A 143 -32.71 30.82 -59.14
C LYS A 143 -32.34 29.69 -58.17
N THR A 144 -31.08 29.27 -58.15
CA THR A 144 -30.58 28.22 -57.25
C THR A 144 -29.71 28.79 -56.14
N LEU A 145 -28.97 29.85 -56.44
CA LEU A 145 -27.99 30.50 -55.61
C LEU A 145 -27.97 32.00 -55.91
N ILE A 146 -27.98 32.80 -54.85
CA ILE A 146 -27.64 34.21 -54.95
C ILE A 146 -26.12 34.33 -54.85
N THR A 147 -25.50 34.86 -55.88
CA THR A 147 -24.05 35.09 -55.92
C THR A 147 -23.73 36.55 -55.71
N VAL A 148 -22.59 36.82 -55.07
CA VAL A 148 -22.09 38.18 -54.85
C VAL A 148 -20.73 38.30 -55.54
N ALA A 149 -20.67 39.17 -56.55
CA ALA A 149 -19.46 39.49 -57.30
C ALA A 149 -18.74 38.25 -57.89
N LYS A 150 -19.49 37.26 -58.39
CA LYS A 150 -18.96 36.00 -58.94
C LYS A 150 -17.87 36.17 -60.02
N ASP A 151 -17.97 37.23 -60.83
CA ASP A 151 -17.01 37.51 -61.91
C ASP A 151 -15.83 38.38 -61.44
N SER A 152 -15.78 38.75 -60.15
CA SER A 152 -14.69 39.53 -59.57
C SER A 152 -13.59 38.59 -59.05
N SER A 153 -12.33 39.01 -59.18
CA SER A 153 -11.17 38.31 -58.61
C SER A 153 -10.82 38.74 -57.18
N THR A 154 -11.60 39.65 -56.58
CA THR A 154 -11.35 40.17 -55.23
C THR A 154 -11.78 39.19 -54.15
N ALA A 155 -10.91 38.93 -53.17
CA ALA A 155 -11.18 37.95 -52.10
C ALA A 155 -11.98 38.49 -50.89
N THR A 156 -12.29 39.79 -50.84
CA THR A 156 -12.91 40.42 -49.65
C THR A 156 -14.23 41.10 -49.97
N VAL A 157 -15.20 40.94 -49.07
CA VAL A 157 -16.47 41.66 -49.07
C VAL A 157 -16.56 42.48 -47.77
N SER A 158 -16.68 43.80 -47.88
CA SER A 158 -16.84 44.68 -46.73
C SER A 158 -18.32 45.07 -46.55
N LEU A 159 -18.83 44.91 -45.33
CA LEU A 159 -20.18 45.33 -44.92
C LEU A 159 -20.17 46.60 -44.04
N LEU A 160 -19.04 47.32 -43.99
CA LEU A 160 -18.94 48.57 -43.25
C LEU A 160 -19.83 49.66 -43.87
N GLY A 161 -20.49 50.45 -43.02
CA GLY A 161 -21.23 51.65 -43.40
C GLY A 161 -20.34 52.89 -43.41
N ALA A 162 -20.97 54.05 -43.61
CA ALA A 162 -20.31 55.34 -43.48
C ALA A 162 -19.62 55.44 -42.10
N ASN A 163 -18.44 56.07 -42.06
CA ASN A 163 -17.62 56.23 -40.86
C ASN A 163 -17.26 54.91 -40.14
N GLY A 164 -17.20 53.78 -40.86
CA GLY A 164 -16.81 52.48 -40.30
C GLY A 164 -17.90 51.79 -39.47
N LEU A 165 -19.17 52.20 -39.63
CA LEU A 165 -20.30 51.57 -38.94
C LEU A 165 -20.37 50.07 -39.23
N LYS A 166 -20.25 49.23 -38.19
CA LYS A 166 -20.41 47.78 -38.32
C LYS A 166 -21.90 47.42 -38.40
N ARG A 167 -22.25 46.46 -39.26
CA ARG A 167 -23.62 45.96 -39.41
C ARG A 167 -23.75 44.57 -38.82
N LYS A 168 -24.94 44.26 -38.29
CA LYS A 168 -25.33 42.88 -37.97
C LYS A 168 -25.73 42.19 -39.27
N LEU A 169 -25.20 40.99 -39.51
CA LEU A 169 -25.68 40.09 -40.55
C LEU A 169 -26.63 39.08 -39.89
N SER A 170 -27.93 39.18 -40.20
CA SER A 170 -28.98 38.38 -39.57
C SER A 170 -29.85 37.68 -40.62
N GLY A 171 -30.62 36.66 -40.22
CA GLY A 171 -31.41 35.84 -41.14
C GLY A 171 -30.61 34.69 -41.78
N LEU A 172 -29.41 34.40 -41.25
CA LEU A 172 -28.58 33.26 -41.63
C LEU A 172 -29.21 31.95 -41.10
N ALA A 173 -29.31 30.94 -41.95
CA ALA A 173 -29.51 29.56 -41.52
C ALA A 173 -28.26 29.03 -40.80
N ASP A 174 -28.42 28.01 -39.96
CA ASP A 174 -27.28 27.35 -39.31
C ASP A 174 -26.36 26.73 -40.36
N GLY A 175 -25.09 27.15 -40.37
CA GLY A 175 -24.09 26.63 -41.28
C GLY A 175 -23.63 25.22 -40.89
N THR A 176 -23.26 24.41 -41.85
CA THR A 176 -22.69 23.08 -41.61
C THR A 176 -21.36 23.22 -40.88
N ILE A 177 -21.17 22.46 -39.78
CA ILE A 177 -19.91 22.45 -39.01
C ILE A 177 -19.08 21.24 -39.46
N SER A 178 -18.06 21.48 -40.27
CA SER A 178 -17.09 20.46 -40.74
C SER A 178 -15.74 21.11 -41.05
N GLU A 179 -14.70 20.29 -41.29
CA GLU A 179 -13.34 20.78 -41.59
C GLU A 179 -13.24 21.55 -42.92
N THR A 180 -14.19 21.35 -43.84
CA THR A 180 -14.17 21.90 -45.20
C THR A 180 -15.32 22.87 -45.47
N SER A 181 -16.03 23.31 -44.43
CA SER A 181 -17.20 24.20 -44.59
C SER A 181 -16.78 25.66 -44.78
N ASP A 182 -17.32 26.30 -45.82
CA ASP A 182 -17.20 27.74 -46.08
C ASP A 182 -18.47 28.52 -45.63
N GLU A 183 -19.37 27.86 -44.89
CA GLU A 183 -20.63 28.45 -44.44
C GLU A 183 -20.44 29.31 -43.18
N ALA A 184 -21.18 30.42 -43.09
CA ALA A 184 -21.17 31.26 -41.90
C ALA A 184 -21.87 30.57 -40.72
N VAL A 185 -21.31 30.67 -39.52
CA VAL A 185 -21.93 30.16 -38.29
C VAL A 185 -22.89 31.18 -37.68
N THR A 186 -24.01 30.69 -37.14
CA THR A 186 -24.99 31.55 -36.45
C THR A 186 -24.66 31.72 -34.96
N GLY A 187 -25.28 32.73 -34.34
CA GLY A 187 -25.19 32.91 -32.89
C GLY A 187 -25.79 31.75 -32.09
N ALA A 188 -26.78 31.03 -32.63
CA ALA A 188 -27.37 29.86 -31.96
C ALA A 188 -26.37 28.70 -31.87
N GLN A 189 -25.61 28.47 -32.94
CA GLN A 189 -24.53 27.47 -32.96
C GLN A 189 -23.42 27.84 -31.97
N PHE A 190 -22.99 29.10 -31.96
CA PHE A 190 -21.99 29.57 -31.01
C PHE A 190 -22.47 29.46 -29.55
N LYS A 191 -23.77 29.72 -29.27
CA LYS A 191 -24.32 29.55 -27.92
C LYS A 191 -24.36 28.09 -27.48
N LYS A 192 -24.68 27.14 -28.37
CA LYS A 192 -24.59 25.70 -28.08
C LYS A 192 -23.16 25.29 -27.75
N PHE A 193 -22.19 25.77 -28.53
CA PHE A 193 -20.77 25.56 -28.25
C PHE A 193 -20.37 26.14 -26.88
N GLN A 194 -20.76 27.38 -26.60
CA GLN A 194 -20.51 28.02 -25.30
C GLN A 194 -21.12 27.20 -24.15
N ALA A 195 -22.35 26.70 -24.28
CA ALA A 195 -22.99 25.91 -23.24
C ALA A 195 -22.24 24.59 -22.96
N GLU A 196 -21.69 23.92 -23.99
CA GLU A 196 -20.91 22.70 -23.81
C GLU A 196 -19.53 22.99 -23.17
N VAL A 197 -18.90 24.11 -23.53
CA VAL A 197 -17.69 24.60 -22.88
C VAL A 197 -17.96 24.94 -21.42
N GLU A 198 -19.04 25.67 -21.13
CA GLU A 198 -19.47 26.01 -19.76
C GLU A 198 -19.72 24.75 -18.92
N LYS A 199 -20.36 23.73 -19.49
CA LYS A 199 -20.56 22.42 -18.83
C LYS A 199 -19.23 21.72 -18.55
N THR A 200 -18.30 21.74 -19.50
CA THR A 200 -16.97 21.12 -19.34
C THR A 200 -16.14 21.85 -18.29
N LEU A 201 -16.18 23.18 -18.28
CA LEU A 201 -15.47 24.02 -17.31
C LEU A 201 -16.12 23.99 -15.92
N ALA A 202 -17.45 23.90 -15.84
CA ALA A 202 -18.15 23.72 -14.56
C ALA A 202 -17.76 22.39 -13.88
N ASN A 203 -17.38 21.37 -14.66
CA ASN A 203 -16.81 20.13 -14.14
C ASN A 203 -15.33 20.26 -13.71
N GLY A 204 -14.67 21.40 -13.97
CA GLY A 204 -13.25 21.64 -13.67
C GLY A 204 -12.94 22.89 -12.83
N GLY A 205 -13.90 23.75 -12.53
CA GLY A 205 -13.68 25.01 -11.82
C GLY A 205 -14.98 25.70 -11.39
N THR A 206 -15.09 25.99 -10.10
CA THR A 206 -16.21 26.62 -9.38
C THR A 206 -16.91 27.82 -10.04
N GLY A 207 -18.21 27.99 -9.77
CA GLY A 207 -18.80 29.35 -9.73
C GLY A 207 -20.31 29.54 -9.95
N GLY A 208 -21.13 28.49 -10.06
CA GLY A 208 -22.58 28.65 -10.27
C GLY A 208 -23.41 28.09 -9.11
N THR A 209 -24.18 28.94 -8.44
CA THR A 209 -25.24 28.56 -7.51
C THR A 209 -26.39 27.84 -8.25
N GLY A 210 -26.16 26.60 -8.66
CA GLY A 210 -27.07 25.82 -9.50
C GLY A 210 -26.91 24.33 -9.32
N THR A 211 -27.34 23.82 -8.16
CA THR A 211 -28.11 22.58 -7.98
C THR A 211 -27.77 21.33 -8.79
N ALA A 212 -26.49 20.95 -8.89
CA ALA A 212 -26.11 19.54 -9.03
C ALA A 212 -24.66 19.38 -8.59
N ALA A 213 -24.46 19.15 -7.29
CA ALA A 213 -23.19 18.63 -6.80
C ALA A 213 -23.02 17.23 -7.41
N ASP A 214 -22.09 17.08 -8.35
CA ASP A 214 -21.63 15.75 -8.74
C ASP A 214 -20.99 15.12 -7.49
N PRO A 215 -21.52 13.98 -6.97
CA PRO A 215 -21.04 13.35 -5.75
C PRO A 215 -19.60 12.81 -5.86
N ASN A 216 -18.95 12.89 -7.04
CA ASN A 216 -17.64 12.30 -7.29
C ASN A 216 -16.46 13.29 -7.27
N MET A 217 -16.66 14.59 -6.99
CA MET A 217 -15.57 15.56 -7.01
C MET A 217 -14.88 15.78 -5.64
N VAL A 218 -13.55 15.63 -5.62
CA VAL A 218 -12.68 16.14 -4.55
C VAL A 218 -12.54 17.65 -4.73
N THR A 219 -12.97 18.44 -3.75
CA THR A 219 -12.85 19.91 -3.78
C THR A 219 -11.68 20.37 -2.92
N TYR A 220 -10.79 21.19 -3.50
CA TYR A 220 -9.84 21.99 -2.72
C TYR A 220 -10.61 23.14 -2.07
N ASP A 221 -10.32 23.48 -0.81
CA ASP A 221 -10.78 24.75 -0.24
C ASP A 221 -10.19 25.90 -1.07
N PHE A 222 -11.06 26.76 -1.61
CA PHE A 222 -10.70 27.86 -2.51
C PHE A 222 -10.22 29.12 -1.76
N GLY A 223 -9.99 29.03 -0.45
CA GLY A 223 -9.23 30.05 0.30
C GLY A 223 -7.83 30.27 -0.29
N SER A 224 -7.22 31.43 -0.03
CA SER A 224 -5.90 31.82 -0.55
C SER A 224 -4.79 30.80 -0.30
N ASP A 225 -4.96 29.96 0.71
CA ASP A 225 -3.92 29.09 1.22
C ASP A 225 -4.05 27.65 0.72
N LYS A 226 -5.17 27.28 0.08
CA LYS A 226 -5.46 25.93 -0.48
C LYS A 226 -5.07 24.77 0.44
N SER A 227 -5.20 24.97 1.75
CA SER A 227 -4.60 24.07 2.77
C SER A 227 -5.41 22.82 3.08
N VAL A 228 -6.66 22.73 2.60
CA VAL A 228 -7.59 21.68 3.00
C VAL A 228 -8.20 20.99 1.78
N LEU A 229 -8.13 19.65 1.78
CA LEU A 229 -8.81 18.78 0.84
C LEU A 229 -10.12 18.28 1.49
N THR A 230 -11.27 18.71 0.98
CA THR A 230 -12.57 18.30 1.51
C THR A 230 -13.15 17.20 0.64
N PHE A 231 -13.27 15.99 1.20
CA PHE A 231 -14.03 14.91 0.59
C PHE A 231 -15.51 15.10 0.96
N ASN A 232 -16.34 15.48 -0.01
CA ASN A 232 -17.78 15.62 0.23
C ASN A 232 -18.38 14.23 0.51
N ALA A 233 -18.72 13.98 1.78
CA ALA A 233 -19.48 12.80 2.14
C ALA A 233 -20.84 12.81 1.40
N ASP A 234 -21.19 11.65 0.83
CA ASP A 234 -22.54 11.36 0.36
C ASP A 234 -23.54 11.66 1.49
N LYS A 235 -24.29 12.76 1.36
CA LYS A 235 -25.26 13.20 2.37
C LYS A 235 -26.44 12.22 2.56
N THR A 236 -26.53 11.17 1.75
CA THR A 236 -27.57 10.13 1.88
C THR A 236 -27.18 8.98 2.80
N LYS A 237 -25.91 8.92 3.24
CA LYS A 237 -25.39 7.93 4.20
C LYS A 237 -25.17 8.64 5.54
N GLY A 238 -25.76 8.11 6.62
CA GLY A 238 -25.76 8.72 7.95
C GLY A 238 -24.38 9.16 8.45
N SER A 239 -24.37 10.12 9.37
CA SER A 239 -23.27 10.95 9.87
C SER A 239 -22.07 10.23 10.55
N GLY A 240 -21.52 9.16 9.96
CA GLY A 240 -20.42 8.38 10.55
C GLY A 240 -19.34 7.89 9.59
N ASP A 241 -19.60 7.83 8.27
CA ASP A 241 -18.65 7.25 7.32
C ASP A 241 -17.90 8.36 6.55
N GLY A 242 -16.64 8.59 6.93
CA GLY A 242 -15.72 9.39 6.12
C GLY A 242 -15.44 8.75 4.75
N SER A 243 -14.90 9.52 3.81
CA SER A 243 -14.51 8.99 2.50
C SER A 243 -13.27 8.09 2.59
N LEU A 244 -13.30 6.91 1.94
CA LEU A 244 -12.14 6.02 1.86
C LEU A 244 -11.11 6.56 0.86
N LEU A 245 -9.93 6.93 1.36
CA LEU A 245 -8.78 7.26 0.51
C LEU A 245 -7.94 5.99 0.26
N LYS A 246 -7.92 5.50 -0.99
CA LYS A 246 -7.20 4.28 -1.40
C LYS A 246 -5.94 4.64 -2.21
N GLY A 247 -4.92 3.78 -2.16
CA GLY A 247 -3.66 3.96 -2.91
C GLY A 247 -2.64 4.91 -2.25
N VAL A 248 -2.82 5.24 -0.97
CA VAL A 248 -1.85 6.04 -0.21
C VAL A 248 -0.57 5.23 -0.01
N LYS A 249 0.51 5.65 -0.67
CA LYS A 249 1.86 5.10 -0.48
C LYS A 249 2.37 5.43 0.93
N ASP A 250 3.31 4.64 1.46
CA ASP A 250 3.98 4.94 2.73
C ASP A 250 4.51 6.37 2.72
N GLY A 251 4.11 7.16 3.72
CA GLY A 251 4.63 8.51 3.91
C GLY A 251 6.12 8.48 4.22
N VAL A 252 6.88 9.36 3.58
CA VAL A 252 8.32 9.55 3.75
C VAL A 252 8.59 10.85 4.52
N ASP A 253 7.86 11.92 4.17
CA ASP A 253 7.99 13.23 4.80
C ASP A 253 7.08 13.39 6.01
N LYS A 254 7.43 14.34 6.90
CA LYS A 254 6.65 14.61 8.14
C LYS A 254 5.21 15.07 7.88
N THR A 255 4.91 15.53 6.66
CA THR A 255 3.61 16.04 6.23
C THR A 255 2.83 15.05 5.35
N ASP A 256 3.40 13.87 5.09
CA ASP A 256 2.72 12.85 4.29
C ASP A 256 1.58 12.20 5.09
N ALA A 257 0.53 11.80 4.38
CA ALA A 257 -0.53 10.99 4.97
C ALA A 257 0.00 9.60 5.34
N VAL A 258 -0.34 9.12 6.54
CA VAL A 258 0.00 7.76 6.96
C VAL A 258 -1.04 6.77 6.44
N ASN A 259 -0.57 5.66 5.86
CA ASN A 259 -1.47 4.59 5.45
C ASN A 259 -1.68 3.55 6.56
N LYS A 260 -2.63 2.62 6.35
CA LYS A 260 -2.95 1.57 7.31
C LYS A 260 -1.74 0.65 7.58
N GLY A 261 -0.90 0.38 6.59
CA GLY A 261 0.28 -0.47 6.76
C GLY A 261 1.31 0.12 7.74
N GLN A 262 1.59 1.41 7.63
CA GLN A 262 2.45 2.13 8.60
C GLN A 262 1.84 2.13 10.01
N LEU A 263 0.51 2.32 10.12
CA LEU A 263 -0.18 2.28 11.42
C LEU A 263 -0.20 0.86 12.04
N ASP A 264 -0.39 -0.16 11.22
CA ASP A 264 -0.31 -1.57 11.64
C ASP A 264 1.12 -1.91 12.11
N GLY A 265 2.15 -1.33 11.47
CA GLY A 265 3.54 -1.43 11.92
C GLY A 265 3.77 -0.83 13.31
N VAL A 266 3.22 0.36 13.58
CA VAL A 266 3.24 0.98 14.92
C VAL A 266 2.50 0.11 15.93
N LYS A 267 1.35 -0.46 15.55
CA LYS A 267 0.60 -1.39 16.42
C LYS A 267 1.42 -2.63 16.76
N ALA A 268 2.12 -3.23 15.79
CA ALA A 268 2.97 -4.39 16.04
C ALA A 268 4.12 -4.08 17.02
N ILE A 269 4.72 -2.89 16.91
CA ILE A 269 5.74 -2.41 17.86
C ILE A 269 5.13 -2.29 19.27
N ALA A 270 3.93 -1.71 19.38
CA ALA A 270 3.24 -1.57 20.66
C ALA A 270 2.88 -2.93 21.28
N ASP A 271 2.40 -3.88 20.48
CA ASP A 271 2.09 -5.24 20.92
C ASP A 271 3.36 -5.96 21.41
N ASN A 272 4.48 -5.85 20.70
CA ASN A 272 5.77 -6.42 21.12
C ASN A 272 6.28 -5.79 22.43
N ALA A 273 6.12 -4.48 22.61
CA ALA A 273 6.46 -3.80 23.85
C ALA A 273 5.62 -4.32 25.02
N LYS A 274 4.33 -4.56 24.79
CA LYS A 274 3.44 -5.17 25.79
C LYS A 274 3.90 -6.59 26.14
N THR A 275 4.19 -7.44 25.16
CA THR A 275 4.70 -8.80 25.42
C THR A 275 6.02 -8.78 26.20
N THR A 276 6.92 -7.85 25.87
CA THR A 276 8.19 -7.68 26.60
C THR A 276 7.94 -7.29 28.06
N ALA A 277 6.99 -6.39 28.32
CA ALA A 277 6.61 -6.01 29.68
C ALA A 277 5.97 -7.17 30.46
N ASP A 278 5.10 -7.95 29.81
CA ASP A 278 4.47 -9.13 30.42
C ASP A 278 5.53 -10.19 30.79
N ASN A 279 6.51 -10.45 29.90
CA ASN A 279 7.60 -11.39 30.17
C ASN A 279 8.49 -10.92 31.33
N ALA A 280 8.84 -9.63 31.38
CA ALA A 280 9.62 -9.06 32.49
C ALA A 280 8.89 -9.22 33.83
N LYS A 281 7.56 -9.07 33.85
CA LYS A 281 6.74 -9.33 35.02
C LYS A 281 6.83 -10.80 35.45
N THR A 282 6.70 -11.74 34.52
CA THR A 282 6.83 -13.18 34.81
C THR A 282 8.21 -13.53 35.36
N THR A 283 9.29 -12.98 34.80
CA THR A 283 10.64 -13.19 35.33
C THR A 283 10.80 -12.67 36.77
N ALA A 284 10.21 -11.51 37.08
CA ALA A 284 10.22 -10.95 38.43
C ALA A 284 9.41 -11.81 39.42
N ASP A 285 8.25 -12.31 39.00
CA ASP A 285 7.42 -13.21 39.81
C ASP A 285 8.18 -14.52 40.11
N ASN A 286 8.84 -15.12 39.12
CA ASN A 286 9.66 -16.33 39.30
C ASN A 286 10.86 -16.09 40.24
N ALA A 287 11.57 -14.98 40.09
CA ALA A 287 12.67 -14.62 40.98
C ALA A 287 12.22 -14.45 42.43
N LYS A 288 11.00 -13.92 42.64
CA LYS A 288 10.38 -13.84 43.96
C LYS A 288 10.08 -15.23 44.53
N THR A 289 9.52 -16.14 43.75
CA THR A 289 9.29 -17.54 44.17
C THR A 289 10.59 -18.24 44.56
N THR A 290 11.65 -18.13 43.75
CA THR A 290 12.97 -18.72 44.06
C THR A 290 13.58 -18.13 45.34
N ALA A 291 13.39 -16.84 45.59
CA ALA A 291 13.85 -16.22 46.84
C ALA A 291 13.07 -16.73 48.07
N ASP A 292 11.76 -16.94 47.93
CA ASP A 292 10.91 -17.51 48.99
C ASP A 292 11.29 -18.99 49.26
N GLU A 293 11.57 -19.80 48.22
CA GLU A 293 12.08 -21.17 48.34
C GLU A 293 13.48 -21.24 48.99
N ALA A 294 14.40 -20.34 48.60
CA ALA A 294 15.72 -20.26 49.20
C ALA A 294 15.67 -19.90 50.70
N LYS A 295 14.69 -19.08 51.09
CA LYS A 295 14.42 -18.74 52.48
C LYS A 295 13.94 -19.96 53.28
N ASP A 296 13.03 -20.77 52.71
CA ASP A 296 12.55 -22.01 53.33
C ASP A 296 13.65 -23.09 53.42
N ILE A 297 14.51 -23.20 52.41
CA ILE A 297 15.69 -24.08 52.47
C ILE A 297 16.62 -23.63 53.60
N ALA A 298 16.88 -22.33 53.74
CA ALA A 298 17.76 -21.80 54.79
C ALA A 298 17.19 -22.04 56.21
N SER A 299 15.87 -21.93 56.41
CA SER A 299 15.26 -22.28 57.70
C SER A 299 15.35 -23.78 58.00
N ASN A 300 15.10 -24.63 57.01
CA ASN A 300 15.20 -26.09 57.18
C ASN A 300 16.65 -26.55 57.44
N LEU A 301 17.64 -25.89 56.82
CA LEU A 301 19.05 -26.19 57.07
C LEU A 301 19.45 -25.81 58.51
N LYS A 302 18.94 -24.70 59.03
CA LYS A 302 19.16 -24.29 60.41
C LYS A 302 18.59 -25.32 61.40
N ASP A 303 17.36 -25.80 61.17
CA ASP A 303 16.72 -26.80 62.02
C ASP A 303 17.46 -28.15 61.98
N GLY A 304 17.99 -28.54 60.82
CA GLY A 304 18.81 -29.76 60.67
C GLY A 304 20.16 -29.70 61.41
N VAL A 305 20.81 -28.53 61.43
CA VAL A 305 22.07 -28.31 62.16
C VAL A 305 21.83 -28.34 63.68
N ASP A 306 20.72 -27.75 64.15
CA ASP A 306 20.32 -27.79 65.56
C ASP A 306 20.01 -29.25 66.02
N GLY A 307 19.40 -30.06 65.15
CA GLY A 307 19.14 -31.49 65.42
C GLY A 307 20.40 -32.35 65.52
N LEU A 308 21.40 -32.13 64.66
CA LEU A 308 22.67 -32.86 64.69
C LEU A 308 23.51 -32.49 65.93
N GLN A 309 23.42 -31.24 66.39
CA GLN A 309 24.10 -30.78 67.60
C GLN A 309 23.58 -31.44 68.88
N GLY A 310 22.29 -31.83 68.91
CA GLY A 310 21.67 -32.57 70.00
C GLY A 310 22.06 -34.06 70.10
N VAL A 311 22.54 -34.66 69.00
CA VAL A 311 23.00 -36.06 68.96
C VAL A 311 24.49 -36.19 69.30
N ILE A 312 25.30 -35.20 68.94
CA ILE A 312 26.77 -35.29 69.03
C ILE A 312 27.32 -34.59 70.30
N GLY A 313 26.56 -33.68 70.92
CA GLY A 313 27.01 -32.90 72.07
C GLY A 313 28.08 -31.87 71.70
N THR A 314 28.01 -30.66 72.25
CA THR A 314 29.16 -29.74 72.26
C THR A 314 30.08 -30.12 73.42
N ALA A 315 31.38 -29.80 73.33
CA ALA A 315 32.28 -29.87 74.46
C ALA A 315 31.67 -29.13 75.66
N GLY A 316 31.29 -29.87 76.71
CA GLY A 316 30.76 -29.27 77.92
C GLY A 316 31.84 -28.44 78.61
N LYS A 317 31.49 -27.24 79.07
CA LYS A 317 32.31 -26.56 80.10
C LYS A 317 32.26 -27.40 81.38
N ASP A 318 33.41 -27.68 81.95
CA ASP A 318 33.64 -28.58 83.09
C ASP A 318 32.56 -28.48 84.19
N GLY A 319 31.85 -29.58 84.43
CA GLY A 319 31.03 -29.79 85.61
C GLY A 319 31.84 -30.51 86.70
N LEU A 320 31.74 -30.03 87.94
CA LEU A 320 32.43 -30.53 89.14
C LEU A 320 32.53 -32.06 89.27
N ASN A 321 33.73 -32.52 89.62
CA ASN A 321 34.23 -33.89 89.77
C ASN A 321 33.27 -34.91 90.42
N GLY A 322 32.97 -36.01 89.71
CA GLY A 322 32.43 -37.25 90.28
C GLY A 322 33.54 -38.29 90.47
N LYS A 323 34.19 -38.29 91.63
CA LYS A 323 35.36 -39.16 91.93
C LYS A 323 35.01 -40.64 92.20
N GLY A 324 33.83 -41.13 91.78
CA GLY A 324 33.35 -42.49 92.09
C GLY A 324 32.59 -43.14 90.93
N GLY A 325 33.02 -44.34 90.54
CA GLY A 325 32.47 -45.15 89.44
C GLY A 325 33.48 -45.38 88.31
N ALA A 326 33.30 -46.46 87.53
CA ALA A 326 34.24 -46.84 86.45
C ALA A 326 34.56 -45.69 85.49
N ALA A 327 33.55 -44.92 85.05
CA ALA A 327 33.74 -43.77 84.15
C ALA A 327 34.60 -42.63 84.72
N GLY A 328 34.60 -42.44 86.05
CA GLY A 328 35.40 -41.41 86.72
C GLY A 328 36.89 -41.77 86.78
N GLN A 329 37.22 -43.05 86.90
CA GLN A 329 38.60 -43.54 86.84
C GLN A 329 39.11 -43.69 85.40
N ASP A 330 38.19 -43.81 84.44
CA ASP A 330 38.48 -43.89 83.00
C ASP A 330 38.77 -42.51 82.37
N GLY A 331 38.57 -41.41 83.09
CA GLY A 331 38.82 -40.05 82.58
C GLY A 331 37.88 -39.62 81.44
N LEU A 332 36.72 -40.28 81.31
CA LEU A 332 35.77 -40.06 80.20
C LEU A 332 34.85 -38.84 80.42
N ASN A 333 34.75 -38.33 81.65
CA ASN A 333 33.90 -37.17 81.95
C ASN A 333 34.41 -35.93 81.20
N GLY A 334 33.51 -35.27 80.47
CA GLY A 334 33.81 -34.05 79.70
C GLY A 334 34.39 -34.27 78.30
N LYS A 335 34.71 -35.51 77.93
CA LYS A 335 35.13 -35.87 76.56
C LYS A 335 33.91 -36.04 75.63
N ASP A 336 34.06 -35.66 74.36
CA ASP A 336 33.03 -35.91 73.34
C ASP A 336 32.88 -37.41 73.03
N ALA A 337 31.79 -37.77 72.34
CA ALA A 337 31.46 -39.16 72.05
C ALA A 337 32.55 -39.91 71.26
N ILE A 338 33.27 -39.23 70.35
CA ILE A 338 34.34 -39.84 69.56
C ILE A 338 35.55 -40.10 70.45
N SER A 339 35.92 -39.14 71.28
CA SER A 339 37.01 -39.25 72.25
C SER A 339 36.75 -40.38 73.27
N GLN A 340 35.52 -40.53 73.76
CA GLN A 340 35.16 -41.65 74.64
C GLN A 340 35.25 -43.01 73.93
N ILE A 341 34.83 -43.10 72.65
CA ILE A 341 34.95 -44.32 71.85
C ILE A 341 36.43 -44.70 71.62
N VAL A 342 37.31 -43.72 71.42
CA VAL A 342 38.75 -43.97 71.25
C VAL A 342 39.36 -44.58 72.51
N ASP A 343 39.08 -44.04 73.69
CA ASP A 343 39.62 -44.55 74.96
C ASP A 343 39.15 -46.00 75.26
N ILE A 344 37.90 -46.34 74.93
CA ILE A 344 37.39 -47.71 75.04
C ILE A 344 38.15 -48.66 74.08
N ARG A 345 38.39 -48.24 72.84
CA ARG A 345 39.10 -49.07 71.84
C ARG A 345 40.57 -49.31 72.20
N GLN A 346 41.21 -48.38 72.89
CA GLN A 346 42.62 -48.50 73.28
C GLN A 346 42.81 -49.30 74.59
N GLY A 347 41.74 -49.83 75.18
CA GLY A 347 41.80 -50.54 76.46
C GLY A 347 42.20 -49.62 77.62
N GLU A 348 41.94 -48.33 77.45
CA GLU A 348 42.20 -47.27 78.43
C GLU A 348 40.99 -47.05 79.36
N ALA A 349 39.79 -47.33 78.84
CA ALA A 349 38.51 -47.21 79.51
C ALA A 349 37.60 -48.43 79.25
N GLY A 350 36.60 -48.65 80.11
CA GLY A 350 35.60 -49.71 79.96
C GLY A 350 35.75 -50.83 81.00
N THR A 351 35.06 -51.95 80.75
CA THR A 351 34.99 -53.09 81.69
C THR A 351 36.23 -53.97 81.70
N VAL A 352 37.10 -53.82 80.70
CA VAL A 352 38.37 -54.53 80.56
C VAL A 352 39.42 -53.55 80.04
N VAL A 353 40.56 -53.48 80.73
CA VAL A 353 41.62 -52.52 80.43
C VAL A 353 43.00 -53.15 80.51
N TYR A 354 43.99 -52.46 79.95
CA TYR A 354 45.38 -52.85 80.08
C TYR A 354 45.96 -52.38 81.42
N THR A 355 46.63 -53.29 82.11
CA THR A 355 47.29 -53.04 83.39
C THR A 355 48.73 -53.56 83.41
N ASP A 356 49.53 -53.08 84.36
CA ASP A 356 50.80 -53.71 84.71
C ASP A 356 50.61 -54.97 85.58
N ALA A 357 51.72 -55.64 85.92
CA ALA A 357 51.69 -56.84 86.76
C ALA A 357 51.07 -56.63 88.16
N ASN A 358 51.00 -55.39 88.65
CA ASN A 358 50.41 -55.02 89.94
C ASN A 358 48.95 -54.57 89.81
N GLY A 359 48.40 -54.54 88.60
CA GLY A 359 47.04 -54.12 88.32
C GLY A 359 46.85 -52.61 88.13
N ASN A 360 47.93 -51.81 88.00
CA ASN A 360 47.78 -50.38 87.70
C ASN A 360 47.44 -50.17 86.22
N ARG A 361 46.49 -49.28 85.92
CA ARG A 361 46.03 -48.99 84.55
C ARG A 361 47.12 -48.36 83.69
N LEU A 362 47.12 -48.73 82.41
CA LEU A 362 48.02 -48.21 81.40
C LEU A 362 47.30 -47.30 80.41
N SER A 363 48.05 -46.37 79.83
CA SER A 363 47.66 -45.59 78.66
C SER A 363 48.53 -45.98 77.47
N VAL A 364 47.96 -45.89 76.27
CA VAL A 364 48.57 -46.25 75.00
C VAL A 364 48.82 -44.99 74.20
N GLU A 365 50.08 -44.71 73.94
CA GLU A 365 50.49 -43.64 73.05
C GLU A 365 51.59 -44.16 72.13
N ASP A 366 51.47 -43.87 70.83
CA ASP A 366 52.40 -44.33 69.80
C ASP A 366 52.64 -45.87 69.79
N GLY A 367 51.61 -46.65 70.18
CA GLY A 367 51.67 -48.11 70.22
C GLY A 367 52.47 -48.69 71.39
N LYS A 368 52.88 -47.85 72.36
CA LYS A 368 53.58 -48.25 73.58
C LYS A 368 52.69 -48.06 74.80
N TYR A 369 52.97 -48.84 75.85
CA TYR A 369 52.20 -48.82 77.09
C TYR A 369 52.95 -48.07 78.19
N TYR A 370 52.26 -47.14 78.83
CA TYR A 370 52.80 -46.32 79.92
C TYR A 370 51.86 -46.39 81.11
N GLN A 371 52.37 -46.22 82.33
CA GLN A 371 51.46 -46.01 83.46
C GLN A 371 50.60 -44.76 83.23
N ARG A 372 49.31 -44.86 83.54
CA ARG A 372 48.38 -43.74 83.42
C ARG A 372 48.63 -42.70 84.53
N ALA A 373 48.79 -41.44 84.15
CA ALA A 373 48.89 -40.31 85.07
C ALA A 373 47.52 -39.92 85.65
N ALA A 374 47.52 -39.09 86.70
CA ALA A 374 46.29 -38.69 87.41
C ALA A 374 45.31 -37.86 86.56
N ASP A 375 45.78 -37.23 85.48
CA ASP A 375 44.97 -36.49 84.50
C ASP A 375 44.48 -37.37 83.33
N GLY A 376 44.77 -38.67 83.38
CA GLY A 376 44.37 -39.64 82.36
C GLY A 376 45.35 -39.78 81.19
N SER A 377 46.45 -39.02 81.16
CA SER A 377 47.47 -39.09 80.10
C SER A 377 48.52 -40.19 80.34
N ALA A 378 49.32 -40.51 79.32
CA ALA A 378 50.43 -41.46 79.43
C ALA A 378 51.64 -40.83 80.14
N ASP A 379 52.08 -41.40 81.26
CA ASP A 379 53.35 -41.02 81.90
C ASP A 379 54.53 -41.67 81.16
N LYS A 380 55.07 -40.95 80.17
CA LYS A 380 56.16 -41.43 79.30
C LYS A 380 57.45 -41.81 80.04
N SER A 381 57.59 -41.44 81.32
CA SER A 381 58.73 -41.85 82.15
C SER A 381 58.62 -43.28 82.70
N LYS A 382 57.43 -43.89 82.63
CA LYS A 382 57.11 -45.22 83.18
C LYS A 382 56.57 -46.16 82.10
N GLU A 383 57.40 -46.47 81.11
CA GLU A 383 57.08 -47.46 80.06
C GLU A 383 56.96 -48.87 80.68
N VAL A 384 55.89 -49.58 80.33
CA VAL A 384 55.66 -50.98 80.70
C VAL A 384 55.93 -51.83 79.47
N ALA A 385 56.88 -52.76 79.59
CA ALA A 385 57.21 -53.67 78.49
C ALA A 385 55.98 -54.49 78.08
N ALA A 386 55.77 -54.67 76.77
CA ALA A 386 54.57 -55.31 76.22
C ALA A 386 54.28 -56.72 76.80
N ASN A 387 55.31 -57.49 77.15
CA ASN A 387 55.16 -58.82 77.76
C ASN A 387 54.75 -58.80 79.24
N ALA A 388 54.80 -57.64 79.89
CA ALA A 388 54.36 -57.42 81.27
C ALA A 388 52.96 -56.81 81.34
N VAL A 389 52.37 -56.42 80.19
CA VAL A 389 51.00 -55.93 80.10
C VAL A 389 50.04 -57.08 80.33
N ARG A 390 49.04 -56.83 81.17
CA ARG A 390 47.96 -57.77 81.47
C ARG A 390 46.63 -57.18 81.03
N LEU A 391 45.73 -58.05 80.62
CA LEU A 391 44.33 -57.70 80.44
C LEU A 391 43.63 -57.90 81.79
N SER A 392 43.06 -56.84 82.35
CA SER A 392 42.37 -56.88 83.64
C SER A 392 40.93 -56.46 83.49
N ALA A 393 40.03 -57.21 84.14
CA ALA A 393 38.66 -56.75 84.34
C ALA A 393 38.65 -55.58 85.34
N VAL A 394 37.73 -54.65 85.13
CA VAL A 394 37.50 -53.49 85.99
C VAL A 394 36.34 -53.79 86.93
N ASN A 395 36.53 -53.51 88.23
CA ASN A 395 35.47 -53.66 89.23
C ASN A 395 34.41 -52.56 89.10
N ALA A 396 33.24 -52.77 89.70
CA ALA A 396 32.13 -51.80 89.64
C ALA A 396 32.50 -50.39 90.15
N ASP A 397 33.49 -50.29 91.04
CA ASP A 397 34.02 -49.02 91.57
C ASP A 397 35.10 -48.37 90.67
N GLY A 398 35.49 -49.03 89.59
CA GLY A 398 36.51 -48.57 88.63
C GLY A 398 37.94 -49.06 88.91
N THR A 399 38.17 -49.81 89.99
CA THR A 399 39.51 -50.32 90.35
C THR A 399 39.88 -51.58 89.56
N THR A 400 41.18 -51.84 89.42
CA THR A 400 41.74 -52.99 88.67
C THR A 400 42.69 -53.86 89.50
N THR A 401 42.87 -53.51 90.78
CA THR A 401 43.79 -54.17 91.70
C THR A 401 43.11 -55.18 92.63
N ALA A 402 41.78 -55.12 92.78
CA ALA A 402 41.02 -56.11 93.54
C ALA A 402 40.60 -57.30 92.64
N PRO A 403 40.79 -58.56 93.08
CA PRO A 403 40.34 -59.73 92.32
C PRO A 403 38.83 -59.70 92.06
N THR A 404 38.42 -60.15 90.87
CA THR A 404 37.02 -60.23 90.49
C THR A 404 36.69 -61.58 89.87
N VAL A 405 35.40 -61.95 89.89
CA VAL A 405 34.93 -63.22 89.34
C VAL A 405 34.61 -63.05 87.86
N LEU A 406 35.22 -63.89 87.02
CA LEU A 406 34.83 -64.03 85.62
C LEU A 406 33.75 -65.12 85.50
N GLY A 407 32.50 -64.70 85.29
CA GLY A 407 31.36 -65.60 85.04
C GLY A 407 31.21 -65.96 83.55
N ASN A 408 30.40 -66.99 83.27
CA ASN A 408 30.04 -67.44 81.91
C ASN A 408 31.23 -67.88 81.03
N LEU A 409 32.32 -68.36 81.62
CA LEU A 409 33.35 -69.06 80.85
C LEU A 409 32.85 -70.45 80.43
N ALA A 410 32.95 -70.75 79.14
CA ALA A 410 32.82 -72.11 78.65
C ALA A 410 34.01 -72.97 79.12
N ASP A 411 33.78 -74.27 79.24
CA ASP A 411 34.80 -75.26 79.55
C ASP A 411 35.94 -75.21 78.52
N GLY A 412 37.15 -74.88 78.98
CA GLY A 412 38.33 -74.77 78.14
C GLY A 412 38.81 -76.14 77.66
N LYS A 413 39.26 -76.25 76.41
CA LYS A 413 39.75 -77.50 75.85
C LYS A 413 40.94 -78.05 76.65
N LEU A 414 40.83 -79.30 77.13
CA LEU A 414 41.95 -80.01 77.77
C LEU A 414 42.82 -80.68 76.69
N ALA A 415 43.86 -79.97 76.24
CA ALA A 415 44.88 -80.48 75.32
C ALA A 415 46.26 -79.91 75.70
N ALA A 416 47.35 -80.60 75.32
CA ALA A 416 48.72 -80.26 75.74
C ALA A 416 49.13 -78.80 75.45
N ASP A 417 48.67 -78.26 74.31
CA ASP A 417 49.03 -76.90 73.88
C ASP A 417 47.89 -75.88 74.07
N SER A 418 46.80 -76.27 74.76
CA SER A 418 45.67 -75.38 75.00
C SER A 418 46.09 -74.18 75.83
N LYS A 419 45.67 -72.99 75.37
CA LYS A 419 45.85 -71.71 76.08
C LYS A 419 44.53 -71.19 76.63
N GLU A 420 43.48 -72.01 76.56
CA GLU A 420 42.15 -71.67 77.07
C GLU A 420 42.16 -71.70 78.60
N ALA A 421 41.38 -70.81 79.21
CA ALA A 421 41.16 -70.84 80.64
C ALA A 421 40.30 -72.04 81.01
N VAL A 422 40.69 -72.80 82.05
CA VAL A 422 39.87 -73.89 82.58
C VAL A 422 38.83 -73.35 83.56
N THR A 423 37.61 -73.89 83.53
CA THR A 423 36.56 -73.49 84.45
C THR A 423 36.72 -74.18 85.81
N GLY A 424 36.06 -73.62 86.83
CA GLY A 424 35.97 -74.27 88.15
C GLY A 424 35.35 -75.67 88.08
N GLY A 425 34.39 -75.91 87.17
CA GLY A 425 33.76 -77.22 86.96
C GLY A 425 34.73 -78.28 86.42
N GLN A 426 35.60 -77.89 85.48
CA GLN A 426 36.63 -78.77 84.93
C GLN A 426 37.69 -79.13 85.99
N LEU A 427 38.16 -78.14 86.75
CA LEU A 427 39.12 -78.39 87.83
C LEU A 427 38.50 -79.24 88.96
N PHE A 428 37.22 -79.01 89.27
CA PHE A 428 36.49 -79.81 90.26
C PHE A 428 36.31 -81.27 89.81
N THR A 429 36.10 -81.51 88.51
CA THR A 429 36.04 -82.87 87.94
C THR A 429 37.38 -83.58 88.09
N VAL A 430 38.49 -82.89 87.81
CA VAL A 430 39.85 -83.41 88.04
C VAL A 430 40.07 -83.72 89.52
N LYS A 431 39.70 -82.79 90.43
CA LYS A 431 39.78 -83.00 91.88
C LYS A 431 39.00 -84.25 92.31
N THR A 432 37.76 -84.41 91.84
CA THR A 432 36.90 -85.55 92.18
C THR A 432 37.51 -86.87 91.69
N THR A 433 38.09 -86.87 90.49
CA THR A 433 38.79 -88.02 89.94
C THR A 433 40.01 -88.39 90.78
N ALA A 434 40.79 -87.38 91.22
CA ALA A 434 41.94 -87.58 92.10
C ALA A 434 41.54 -88.12 93.49
N ASP A 435 40.47 -87.59 94.09
CA ASP A 435 39.95 -88.04 95.38
C ASP A 435 39.45 -89.50 95.30
N ASN A 436 38.71 -89.86 94.25
CA ASN A 436 38.23 -91.23 94.02
C ASN A 436 39.39 -92.23 93.81
N ALA A 437 40.42 -91.82 93.06
CA ALA A 437 41.63 -92.63 92.89
C ALA A 437 42.33 -92.86 94.24
N LYS A 438 42.39 -91.84 95.09
CA LYS A 438 42.92 -91.97 96.45
C LYS A 438 42.10 -92.95 97.29
N THR A 439 40.77 -92.83 97.32
CA THR A 439 39.90 -93.76 98.06
C THR A 439 40.05 -95.19 97.57
N THR A 440 40.15 -95.40 96.25
CA THR A 440 40.36 -96.72 95.66
C THR A 440 41.69 -97.32 96.11
N ALA A 441 42.76 -96.51 96.13
CA ALA A 441 44.06 -96.93 96.63
C ALA A 441 44.03 -97.28 98.13
N ASP A 442 43.35 -96.48 98.96
CA ASP A 442 43.18 -96.73 100.39
C ASP A 442 42.41 -98.05 100.65
N ASN A 443 41.36 -98.31 99.89
CA ASN A 443 40.57 -99.55 99.99
C ASN A 443 41.37 -100.78 99.55
N ALA A 444 42.07 -100.70 98.41
CA ALA A 444 42.93 -101.79 97.93
C ALA A 444 44.02 -102.13 98.97
N LYS A 445 44.60 -101.11 99.61
CA LYS A 445 45.53 -101.30 100.72
C LYS A 445 44.88 -102.05 101.88
N THR A 446 43.68 -101.64 102.29
CA THR A 446 42.93 -102.30 103.38
C THR A 446 42.61 -103.76 103.05
N THR A 447 42.18 -104.06 101.82
CA THR A 447 41.92 -105.43 101.37
C THR A 447 43.19 -106.28 101.38
N ALA A 448 44.33 -105.72 100.94
CA ALA A 448 45.62 -106.42 101.00
C ALA A 448 46.05 -106.70 102.45
N ASP A 449 45.88 -105.72 103.36
CA ASP A 449 46.16 -105.88 104.78
C ASP A 449 45.28 -106.99 105.41
N ASN A 450 43.98 -107.03 105.10
CA ASN A 450 43.06 -108.07 105.59
C ASN A 450 43.38 -109.46 105.03
N ALA A 451 43.67 -109.56 103.73
CA ALA A 451 44.05 -110.83 103.09
C ALA A 451 45.35 -111.38 103.69
N LYS A 452 46.29 -110.50 104.06
CA LYS A 452 47.50 -110.89 104.79
C LYS A 452 47.14 -111.47 106.16
N THR A 453 46.27 -110.83 106.93
CA THR A 453 45.81 -111.34 108.24
C THR A 453 45.14 -112.72 108.11
N THR A 454 44.22 -112.90 107.18
CA THR A 454 43.56 -114.20 106.96
C THR A 454 44.53 -115.28 106.51
N ALA A 455 45.54 -114.94 105.70
CA ALA A 455 46.59 -115.88 105.32
C ALA A 455 47.46 -116.29 106.53
N ASP A 456 47.76 -115.36 107.42
CA ASP A 456 48.49 -115.62 108.67
C ASP A 456 47.65 -116.54 109.60
N GLU A 457 46.34 -116.29 109.76
CA GLU A 457 45.42 -117.14 110.55
C GLU A 457 45.21 -118.54 109.95
N ALA A 458 45.04 -118.64 108.63
CA ALA A 458 44.88 -119.93 107.94
C ALA A 458 46.13 -120.78 108.05
N LYS A 459 47.32 -120.16 108.06
CA LYS A 459 48.60 -120.82 108.30
C LYS A 459 48.67 -121.38 109.73
N ASP A 460 48.16 -120.67 110.73
CA ASP A 460 48.07 -121.15 112.11
C ASP A 460 47.07 -122.32 112.25
N ILE A 461 45.88 -122.21 111.65
CA ILE A 461 44.86 -123.29 111.66
C ILE A 461 45.38 -124.55 110.97
N ALA A 462 46.00 -124.42 109.78
CA ALA A 462 46.52 -125.56 109.03
C ALA A 462 47.64 -126.29 109.80
N SER A 463 48.46 -125.54 110.54
CA SER A 463 49.47 -126.11 111.44
C SER A 463 48.81 -126.93 112.56
N ASN A 464 47.80 -126.37 113.23
CA ASN A 464 47.05 -127.06 114.30
C ASN A 464 46.24 -128.28 113.82
N LEU A 465 45.65 -128.21 112.62
CA LEU A 465 44.85 -129.31 112.05
C LEU A 465 45.74 -130.48 111.62
N LYS A 466 46.93 -130.19 111.09
CA LYS A 466 47.92 -131.21 110.77
C LYS A 466 48.33 -131.98 112.03
N ASP A 467 48.57 -131.28 113.13
CA ASP A 467 48.88 -131.89 114.43
C ASP A 467 47.72 -132.78 114.93
N GLY A 468 46.46 -132.40 114.68
CA GLY A 468 45.26 -133.17 115.06
C GLY A 468 44.95 -134.39 114.19
N VAL A 469 45.13 -134.31 112.86
CA VAL A 469 44.91 -135.43 111.92
C VAL A 469 45.93 -136.54 112.13
N ASP A 470 47.20 -136.18 112.39
CA ASP A 470 48.26 -137.14 112.73
C ASP A 470 47.90 -137.93 114.02
N GLY A 471 47.10 -137.34 114.93
CA GLY A 471 46.54 -138.01 116.11
C GLY A 471 45.35 -138.95 115.84
N LEU A 472 44.44 -138.59 114.92
CA LEU A 472 43.18 -139.33 114.69
C LEU A 472 43.33 -140.52 113.73
N GLN A 473 44.28 -140.51 112.79
CA GLN A 473 44.61 -141.70 111.98
C GLN A 473 45.04 -142.90 112.85
N GLY A 474 45.66 -142.66 114.01
CA GLY A 474 46.00 -143.71 114.97
C GLY A 474 44.78 -144.43 115.58
N VAL A 475 43.64 -143.74 115.71
CA VAL A 475 42.41 -144.26 116.37
C VAL A 475 41.50 -145.03 115.40
N ILE A 476 41.48 -144.68 114.11
CA ILE A 476 40.53 -145.26 113.13
C ILE A 476 41.06 -146.56 112.50
N GLY A 477 42.39 -146.80 112.51
CA GLY A 477 42.95 -148.11 112.10
C GLY A 477 42.46 -149.30 112.94
N THR A 478 42.02 -149.07 114.19
CA THR A 478 41.55 -150.11 115.12
C THR A 478 40.04 -150.36 115.03
N ALA A 479 39.22 -149.32 114.89
CA ALA A 479 37.75 -149.44 114.87
C ALA A 479 37.21 -150.00 113.53
N GLY A 480 37.94 -149.83 112.42
CA GLY A 480 37.51 -150.31 111.10
C GLY A 480 37.45 -151.84 110.95
N LYS A 481 37.99 -152.63 111.88
CA LYS A 481 37.89 -154.10 111.82
C LYS A 481 36.65 -154.67 112.54
N ASP A 482 36.12 -154.00 113.57
CA ASP A 482 35.12 -154.60 114.47
C ASP A 482 33.65 -154.23 114.13
N GLY A 483 33.41 -153.29 113.22
CA GLY A 483 32.07 -152.75 112.91
C GLY A 483 31.38 -153.26 111.62
N LEU A 484 32.03 -154.11 110.82
CA LEU A 484 31.45 -154.66 109.57
C LEU A 484 31.14 -156.15 109.74
N ASN A 485 30.09 -156.49 110.48
CA ASN A 485 29.48 -157.82 110.38
C ASN A 485 27.96 -157.83 110.69
N GLY A 486 27.15 -158.14 109.66
CA GLY A 486 25.74 -158.58 109.74
C GLY A 486 24.80 -157.84 108.75
N LYS A 487 24.26 -158.41 107.65
CA LYS A 487 23.74 -159.78 107.39
C LYS A 487 23.77 -160.17 105.89
N GLY A 488 23.97 -161.46 105.63
CA GLY A 488 23.61 -162.19 104.38
C GLY A 488 24.09 -163.64 104.49
N GLY A 489 23.23 -164.66 104.49
CA GLY A 489 22.77 -165.27 103.24
C GLY A 489 21.58 -164.60 102.53
N ALA A 490 21.76 -164.38 101.23
CA ALA A 490 20.83 -164.68 100.14
C ALA A 490 21.62 -164.71 98.81
N ALA A 491 21.38 -165.78 98.05
CA ALA A 491 21.71 -166.00 96.63
C ALA A 491 23.18 -166.07 96.20
N GLY A 492 23.60 -167.29 95.84
CA GLY A 492 24.83 -167.64 95.15
C GLY A 492 25.77 -168.47 96.00
#